data_AF-R9JKG0-F1
#
_entry.id   AF-R9JKG0-F1
#
_cell.length_a   1.000
_cell.length_b   1.000
_cell.length_c   1.000
_cell.angle_alpha   90.00
_cell.angle_beta   90.00
_cell.angle_gamma   90.00
#
_symmetry.space_group_name_H-M   'P 1'
#
loop_
_entity.id
_entity.type
_entity.pdbx_description
1 polymer ?
#
loop_
_entity_poly.entity_id
_entity_poly.type
_entity_poly.pdbx_seq_one_letter_code
_entity_poly.pdbx_strand_id
1 'polypeptide(L)' 'MKRYGTEYFPITVEAHLDLMRKCGFSAAELVWMSYMQAGLMGIKISK' A
#
# COMPACT_ATOMS: atom_id res chain seq x y z
N MET A 1 -16.20 13.13 12.42
CA MET A 1 -15.68 11.80 12.01
C MET A 1 -16.47 11.33 10.78
N LYS A 2 -16.04 11.71 9.57
CA LYS A 2 -16.71 11.30 8.31
C LYS A 2 -16.05 10.05 7.74
N ARG A 3 -16.49 8.88 8.22
CA ARG A 3 -16.09 7.56 7.67
C ARG A 3 -17.05 7.06 6.59
N TYR A 4 -18.31 7.49 6.66
CA TYR A 4 -19.38 7.17 5.71
C TYR A 4 -19.64 8.35 4.76
N GLY A 5 -19.82 8.08 3.46
CA GLY A 5 -20.17 9.09 2.45
C GLY A 5 -19.00 9.92 1.91
N THR A 6 -17.77 9.56 2.24
CA THR A 6 -16.57 10.14 1.61
C THR A 6 -16.06 9.14 0.58
N GLU A 7 -16.05 9.52 -0.70
CA GLU A 7 -15.29 8.79 -1.72
C GLU A 7 -13.80 8.92 -1.41
N TYR A 8 -13.28 7.97 -0.63
CA TYR A 8 -11.85 7.73 -0.63
C TYR A 8 -11.57 7.08 -1.98
N PHE A 9 -10.88 7.79 -2.88
CA PHE A 9 -10.24 7.15 -4.02
C PHE A 9 -9.10 6.31 -3.45
N PRO A 10 -9.26 4.98 -3.29
CA PRO A 10 -8.18 4.20 -2.74
C PRO A 10 -7.03 4.27 -3.74
N ILE A 11 -5.82 4.52 -3.23
CA ILE A 11 -4.62 4.26 -4.02
C ILE A 11 -4.69 2.82 -4.51
N THR A 12 -4.46 2.59 -5.80
CA THR A 12 -4.43 1.22 -6.31
C THR A 12 -3.27 0.46 -5.67
N VAL A 13 -3.32 -0.87 -5.68
CA VAL A 13 -2.21 -1.67 -5.16
C VAL A 13 -0.92 -1.35 -5.90
N GLU A 14 -0.98 -1.16 -7.21
CA GLU A 14 0.16 -0.80 -8.05
C GLU A 14 0.76 0.54 -7.62
N ALA A 15 -0.08 1.56 -7.46
CA ALA A 15 0.38 2.88 -7.01
C ALA A 15 0.97 2.84 -5.59
N HIS A 16 0.45 1.98 -4.71
CA HIS A 16 1.01 1.79 -3.38
C HIS A 16 2.38 1.10 -3.42
N LEU A 17 2.52 0.03 -4.20
CA LEU A 17 3.79 -0.67 -4.39
C LEU A 17 4.86 0.24 -4.99
N ASP A 18 4.49 1.07 -5.96
CA ASP A 18 5.40 2.05 -6.56
C ASP A 18 5.82 3.13 -5.56
N LEU A 19 4.92 3.58 -4.68
CA LEU A 19 5.27 4.48 -3.59
C LEU A 19 6.27 3.83 -2.63
N MET A 20 6.07 2.58 -2.25
CA MET A 20 7.01 1.84 -1.39
C MET A 20 8.40 1.74 -2.04
N ARG A 21 8.48 1.40 -3.33
CA ARG A 21 9.76 1.37 -4.07
C ARG A 21 10.45 2.74 -4.06
N LYS A 22 9.69 3.82 -4.29
CA LYS A 22 10.21 5.22 -4.24
C LYS A 22 10.70 5.62 -2.85
N CYS A 23 10.14 5.06 -1.79
CA CYS A 23 10.60 5.26 -0.40
C CYS A 23 11.87 4.47 -0.04
N GLY A 24 12.45 3.73 -1.00
CA GLY A 24 13.70 2.99 -0.84
C GLY A 24 13.52 1.63 -0.15
N PHE A 25 12.32 1.05 -0.19
CA PHE A 25 12.16 -0.36 0.12
C PHE A 25 12.80 -1.20 -1.00
N SER A 26 13.67 -2.13 -0.63
CA SER A 26 14.37 -3.04 -1.54
C SER A 26 13.43 -4.08 -2.16
N ALA A 27 12.34 -4.43 -1.47
CA ALA A 27 11.23 -5.21 -1.99
C ALA A 27 9.91 -4.69 -1.44
N ALA A 28 8.84 -4.80 -2.22
CA ALA A 28 7.48 -4.43 -1.83
C ALA A 28 6.50 -5.40 -2.48
N GLU A 29 5.68 -6.09 -1.69
CA GLU A 29 4.79 -7.18 -2.13
C GLU A 29 3.40 -7.08 -1.51
N LEU A 30 2.38 -7.52 -2.24
CA LEU A 30 1.03 -7.74 -1.72
C LEU A 30 0.96 -9.10 -1.01
N VAL A 31 0.57 -9.11 0.27
CA VAL A 31 0.50 -10.34 1.07
C VAL A 31 -0.94 -10.83 1.25
N TRP A 32 -1.90 -9.93 1.31
CA TRP A 32 -3.33 -10.28 1.36
C TRP A 32 -4.20 -9.17 0.80
N MET A 33 -5.36 -9.53 0.27
CA MET A 33 -6.39 -8.60 -0.17
C MET A 33 -7.78 -9.16 0.17
N SER A 34 -8.66 -8.31 0.71
CA SER A 34 -10.07 -8.63 0.95
C SER A 34 -10.89 -7.35 0.78
N TYR A 35 -11.81 -7.33 -0.20
CA TYR A 35 -12.58 -6.15 -0.59
C TYR A 35 -11.67 -4.92 -0.80
N MET A 36 -11.89 -3.84 -0.05
CA MET A 36 -11.11 -2.60 -0.14
C MET A 36 -9.90 -2.57 0.81
N GLN A 37 -9.53 -3.71 1.39
CA GLN A 37 -8.40 -3.83 2.31
C GLN A 37 -7.30 -4.68 1.68
N ALA A 38 -6.06 -4.26 1.91
CA ALA A 38 -4.88 -4.99 1.48
C ALA A 38 -3.79 -4.89 2.55
N GLY A 39 -3.01 -5.94 2.71
CA GLY A 39 -1.75 -5.90 3.44
C GLY A 39 -0.58 -6.00 2.50
N LEU A 40 0.38 -5.09 2.68
CA LEU A 40 1.60 -5.03 1.90
C LEU A 40 2.80 -5.23 2.81
N MET A 41 3.81 -5.92 2.33
CA MET A 41 5.07 -6.15 3.02
C MET A 41 6.19 -5.43 2.28
N GLY A 42 6.98 -4.66 3.00
CA GLY A 42 8.16 -3.97 2.48
C GLY A 42 9.42 -4.41 3.21
N ILE A 43 10.45 -4.79 2.46
CA ILE A 43 11.78 -5.08 3.01
C ILE A 43 12.66 -3.87 2.76
N LYS A 44 13.21 -3.27 3.82
CA LYS A 44 14.18 -2.18 3.71
C LYS A 44 15.52 -2.64 4.25
N ILE A 45 16.52 -2.70 3.39
CA ILE A 45 17.89 -2.99 3.82
C ILE A 45 18.47 -1.69 4.41
N SER A 46 18.59 -1.64 5.73
CA SER A 46 19.36 -0.61 6.41
C SER A 46 20.84 -0.90 6.17
N LYS A 47 21.58 0.08 5.65
CA LYS A 47 23.04 0.13 5.79
C LYS A 47 23.39 0.93 7.02
#